data_AF-A0A5R9F0F3-F1
#
_entry.id   AF-A0A5R9F0F3-F1
#
_cell.length_a   1.000
_cell.length_b   1.000
_cell.length_c   1.000
_cell.angle_alpha   90.00
_cell.angle_beta   90.00
_cell.angle_gamma   90.00
#
_symmetry.space_group_name_H-M   'P 1'
#
loop_
_entity.id
_entity.type
_entity.pdbx_description
1 polymer ?
#
loop_
_entity_poly.entity_id
_entity_poly.type
_entity_poly.pdbx_seq_one_letter_code
_entity_poly.pdbx_strand_id
1 'polypeptide(L)' 'MEERNLSTNIDQYISDKRQAIVESLIKEIQTSAVHAEYRRYFLKREIDKALDARDEEQFISLSNRLKEIS' A
#
# COMPACT_ATOMS: atom_id res chain seq x y z
N MET A 1 31.59 -24.79 -17.83
CA MET A 1 31.66 -23.72 -16.80
C MET A 1 30.90 -22.47 -17.27
N GLU A 2 31.01 -22.08 -18.53
CA GLU A 2 30.34 -20.90 -19.10
C GLU A 2 28.80 -20.98 -19.12
N GLU A 3 28.21 -22.14 -19.42
CA GLU A 3 26.75 -22.32 -19.45
C GLU A 3 26.08 -22.09 -18.08
N ARG A 4 26.75 -22.47 -16.98
CA ARG A 4 26.24 -22.22 -15.63
C ARG A 4 26.20 -20.73 -15.31
N ASN A 5 27.23 -19.97 -15.71
CA ASN A 5 27.28 -18.52 -15.50
C ASN A 5 26.23 -17.80 -16.36
N LEU A 6 25.98 -18.26 -17.59
CA LEU A 6 24.94 -17.71 -18.45
C LEU A 6 23.54 -17.94 -17.86
N SER A 7 23.27 -19.16 -17.37
CA SER A 7 22.01 -19.50 -16.69
C SER A 7 21.78 -18.63 -15.45
N THR A 8 22.79 -18.49 -14.59
CA THR A 8 22.68 -17.64 -13.38
C THR A 8 22.42 -16.17 -13.72
N ASN A 9 23.02 -15.64 -14.78
CA ASN A 9 22.78 -14.26 -15.23
C ASN A 9 21.36 -14.06 -15.79
N ILE A 10 20.81 -15.06 -16.48
CA ILE A 10 19.43 -15.03 -16.99
C ILE A 10 18.43 -15.11 -15.83
N ASP A 11 18.68 -16.00 -14.86
CA ASP A 11 17.82 -16.15 -13.68
C ASP A 11 17.78 -14.86 -12.85
N GLN A 12 18.95 -14.22 -12.66
CA GLN A 12 19.03 -12.93 -11.98
C GLN A 12 18.26 -11.84 -12.73
N TYR A 13 18.45 -11.73 -14.06
CA TYR A 13 17.72 -10.76 -14.89
C TYR A 13 16.20 -10.95 -14.81
N ILE A 14 15.72 -12.20 -14.87
CA ILE A 14 14.29 -12.51 -14.74
C ILE A 14 13.77 -12.13 -13.35
N SER A 15 14.55 -12.40 -12.30
CA SER A 15 14.19 -12.01 -10.92
C SER A 15 14.04 -10.50 -10.79
N ASP A 16 15.02 -9.74 -11.28
CA ASP A 16 15.00 -8.27 -11.20
C ASP A 16 13.82 -7.68 -11.99
N LYS A 17 13.48 -8.25 -13.15
CA LYS A 17 12.30 -7.82 -13.92
C LYS A 17 10.99 -8.15 -13.21
N ARG A 18 10.88 -9.32 -12.58
CA ARG A 18 9.69 -9.67 -11.78
C ARG A 18 9.52 -8.71 -10.61
N GLN A 19 10.61 -8.43 -9.89
CA GLN A 19 10.60 -7.50 -8.77
C GLN A 19 10.13 -6.10 -9.20
N ALA A 20 10.70 -5.57 -10.30
CA ALA A 20 10.31 -4.27 -10.82
C ALA A 20 8.82 -4.19 -11.24
N ILE A 21 8.29 -5.25 -11.85
CA ILE A 21 6.87 -5.33 -12.23
C ILE A 21 5.98 -5.35 -10.98
N VAL A 22 6.33 -6.17 -9.99
CA VAL A 22 5.58 -6.26 -8.72
C VAL A 22 5.57 -4.91 -8.01
N GLU A 23 6.70 -4.22 -7.93
CA GLU A 23 6.78 -2.88 -7.34
C GLU A 23 5.91 -1.87 -8.06
N SER A 24 5.91 -1.89 -9.40
CA SER A 24 5.05 -1.01 -10.21
C SER A 24 3.57 -1.28 -9.93
N LEU A 25 3.17 -2.55 -9.90
CA LEU A 25 1.78 -2.94 -9.63
C LEU A 25 1.35 -2.56 -8.21
N ILE A 26 2.21 -2.75 -7.21
CA ILE A 26 1.94 -2.30 -5.83
C ILE A 26 1.72 -0.80 -5.80
N LYS A 27 2.55 -0.03 -6.50
CA LYS A 27 2.43 1.43 -6.58
C LYS A 27 1.13 1.83 -7.25
N GLU A 28 0.76 1.22 -8.37
CA GLU A 28 -0.50 1.47 -9.07
C GLU A 28 -1.72 1.14 -8.19
N ILE A 29 -1.68 0.02 -7.47
CA ILE A 29 -2.72 -0.32 -6.50
C ILE A 29 -2.80 0.75 -5.40
N GLN A 30 -1.67 1.17 -4.84
CA GLN A 30 -1.59 2.21 -3.82
C GLN A 30 -2.14 3.56 -4.28
N THR A 31 -1.93 3.91 -5.55
CA THR A 31 -2.40 5.15 -6.16
C THR A 31 -3.78 5.03 -6.79
N SER A 32 -4.34 3.81 -6.89
CA SER A 32 -5.65 3.61 -7.47
C SER A 32 -6.73 4.34 -6.65
N ALA A 33 -7.67 4.96 -7.35
CA ALA A 33 -8.81 5.62 -6.71
C ALA A 33 -9.58 4.64 -5.80
N VAL A 34 -9.66 3.38 -6.19
CA VAL A 34 -10.27 2.28 -5.43
C VAL A 34 -9.57 2.10 -4.08
N HIS A 35 -8.23 2.07 -4.04
CA HIS A 35 -7.51 1.94 -2.77
C HIS A 35 -7.69 3.16 -1.87
N ALA A 36 -7.72 4.37 -2.42
CA ALA A 36 -8.03 5.58 -1.65
C ALA A 36 -9.44 5.52 -1.04
N GLU A 37 -10.43 5.04 -1.80
CA GLU A 37 -11.80 4.80 -1.31
C GLU A 37 -11.85 3.77 -0.17
N TYR A 38 -11.15 2.64 -0.30
CA TYR A 38 -11.05 1.66 0.78
C TYR A 38 -10.42 2.26 2.04
N ARG A 39 -9.31 3.00 1.92
CA ARG A 39 -8.69 3.67 3.09
C ARG A 39 -9.64 4.65 3.75
N ARG A 40 -10.39 5.45 2.97
CA ARG A 40 -11.43 6.36 3.49
C ARG A 40 -12.53 5.61 4.21
N TYR A 41 -13.02 4.50 3.66
CA TYR A 41 -14.04 3.67 4.29
C TYR A 41 -13.59 3.14 5.66
N PHE A 42 -12.38 2.58 5.75
CA PHE A 42 -11.86 2.07 7.01
C PHE A 42 -11.63 3.19 8.03
N LEU A 43 -11.05 4.31 7.63
CA LEU A 43 -10.84 5.44 8.53
C LEU A 43 -12.15 5.98 9.09
N LYS A 44 -13.21 6.09 8.29
CA LYS A 44 -14.54 6.50 8.78
C LYS A 44 -15.05 5.55 9.86
N ARG A 45 -14.92 4.24 9.67
CA ARG A 45 -15.33 3.26 10.68
C ARG A 45 -14.52 3.36 11.98
N GLU A 46 -13.22 3.60 11.89
CA GLU A 46 -12.38 3.77 13.08
C GLU A 46 -12.69 5.09 13.80
N ILE A 47 -13.03 6.15 13.05
CA ILE A 47 -13.53 7.43 13.60
C ILE A 47 -14.84 7.19 14.38
N ASP A 48 -15.78 6.44 13.81
CA ASP A 48 -17.05 6.11 14.47
C ASP A 48 -16.80 5.36 15.79
N LYS A 49 -15.88 4.38 15.80
CA LYS A 49 -15.49 3.67 17.03
C LYS A 49 -14.85 4.59 18.07
N ALA A 50 -14.00 5.52 17.65
CA ALA A 50 -13.38 6.48 18.57
C ALA A 50 -14.43 7.41 19.20
N LEU A 51 -15.44 7.83 18.42
CA LEU A 51 -16.59 8.57 18.92
C LEU A 51 -17.40 7.76 19.94
N ASP A 52 -17.71 6.50 19.63
CA ASP A 52 -18.42 5.60 20.54
C ASP A 52 -17.66 5.39 21.86
N ALA A 53 -16.32 5.29 21.78
CA ALA A 53 -15.43 5.15 22.92
C ALA A 53 -15.18 6.48 23.67
N ARG A 54 -15.65 7.62 23.13
CA ARG A 54 -15.34 8.99 23.62
C ARG A 54 -13.84 9.29 23.68
N ASP A 55 -13.07 8.69 22.78
CA ASP A 55 -11.63 8.92 22.64
C ASP A 55 -11.38 10.11 21.69
N GLU A 56 -11.28 11.30 22.27
CA GLU A 56 -11.11 12.56 21.54
C GLU A 56 -9.77 12.64 20.80
N GLU A 57 -8.69 12.13 21.40
CA GLU A 57 -7.36 12.16 20.80
C GLU A 57 -7.32 11.26 19.55
N GLN A 58 -7.87 10.05 19.66
CA GLN A 58 -7.93 9.11 18.56
C GLN A 58 -8.86 9.62 17.45
N PHE A 59 -9.99 10.23 17.81
CA PHE A 59 -10.90 10.87 16.86
C PHE A 59 -10.19 11.97 16.04
N ILE A 60 -9.46 12.89 16.70
CA ILE A 60 -8.74 13.98 16.04
C ILE A 60 -7.65 13.42 15.11
N SER A 61 -6.86 12.46 15.60
CA SER A 61 -5.79 11.83 14.82
C SER A 61 -6.32 11.16 13.54
N LEU A 62 -7.38 10.35 13.66
CA LEU A 62 -7.99 9.66 12.53
C LEU A 62 -8.67 10.63 11.56
N SER A 63 -9.32 11.68 12.07
CA SER A 63 -9.95 12.72 11.25
C SER A 63 -8.93 13.51 10.43
N ASN A 64 -7.77 13.83 11.00
CA ASN A 64 -6.68 14.48 10.26
C ASN A 64 -6.13 13.57 9.16
N ARG A 65 -5.91 12.28 9.47
CA ARG A 65 -5.50 11.28 8.46
C ARG A 65 -6.53 11.11 7.34
N LEU A 66 -7.82 11.24 7.63
CA LEU A 66 -8.87 11.21 6.60
C LEU A 66 -8.78 12.41 5.65
N LYS A 67 -8.45 13.61 6.17
CA LYS A 67 -8.28 14.83 5.36
C LYS A 67 -7.07 14.74 4.43
N GLU A 68 -6.00 14.06 4.84
CA GLU A 68 -4.79 13.88 4.02
C GLU A 68 -4.98 12.95 2.82
N ILE A 69 -5.99 12.06 2.87
CA ILE A 69 -6.35 11.15 1.76
C ILE A 69 -7.33 11.81 0.78
N SER A 70 -7.95 12.93 1.19
CA SER A 70 -8.99 13.62 0.44
C SER A 70 -8.44 14.70 -0.48
#